data_AF-A0A1G7SHW0-F1
#
_entry.id   AF-A0A1G7SHW0-F1
#
_cell.length_a   1.000
_cell.length_b   1.000
_cell.length_c   1.000
_cell.angle_alpha   90.00
_cell.angle_beta   90.00
_cell.angle_gamma   90.00
#
_symmetry.space_group_name_H-M   'P 1'
#
loop_
_entity.id
_entity.type
_entity.pdbx_description
1 polymer ?
#
loop_
_entity_poly.entity_id
_entity_poly.type
_entity_poly.pdbx_seq_one_letter_code
_entity_poly.pdbx_strand_id
1 'polypeptide(L)' 'MFLAEAAQQSESTYQHFDLFMIAFTLLLIWAVLRQVKQRPRNLFALGFAVVSLLVFLYADWVMVQGW' A
#
# COMPACT_ATOMS: atom_id res chain seq x y z
N MET A 1 23.41 -13.33 24.03
CA MET A 1 22.85 -12.17 23.31
C MET A 1 22.78 -12.43 21.81
N PHE A 2 23.85 -12.83 21.12
CA PHE A 2 23.83 -13.18 19.68
C PHE A 2 22.77 -14.23 19.26
N LEU A 3 22.47 -15.23 20.11
CA LEU A 3 21.47 -16.26 19.81
C LEU A 3 20.03 -15.83 20.13
N ALA A 4 19.85 -14.82 21.00
CA ALA A 4 18.54 -14.26 21.32
C ALA A 4 18.09 -13.27 20.23
N GLU A 5 19.02 -12.47 19.70
CA GLU A 5 18.78 -11.60 18.54
C GLU A 5 18.40 -12.39 17.27
N ALA A 6 19.00 -13.58 17.07
CA ALA A 6 18.64 -14.46 15.96
C ALA A 6 17.25 -15.10 16.10
N ALA A 7 16.74 -15.25 17.33
CA ALA A 7 15.41 -15.80 17.58
C ALA A 7 14.28 -14.75 17.43
N GLN A 8 14.62 -13.46 17.58
CA GLN A 8 13.68 -12.34 17.41
C GLN A 8 13.45 -11.94 15.94
N GLN A 9 14.23 -12.47 15.00
CA GLN A 9 14.05 -12.21 13.55
C GLN A 9 12.86 -12.95 12.91
N SER A 10 12.14 -13.77 13.68
CA SER A 10 11.06 -14.62 13.15
C SER A 10 9.68 -14.31 13.75
N GLU A 11 9.52 -13.16 14.41
CA GLU A 11 8.19 -12.68 14.77
C GLU A 11 7.61 -11.88 13.60
N SER A 12 6.41 -12.29 13.16
CA SER A 12 5.62 -11.57 12.17
C SER A 12 5.47 -10.11 12.61
N THR A 13 5.81 -9.15 11.73
CA THR A 13 5.58 -7.74 12.00
C THR A 13 4.13 -7.33 11.74
N TYR A 14 3.23 -8.29 11.52
CA TYR A 14 1.83 -8.05 11.23
C TYR A 14 1.15 -7.23 12.32
N GLN A 15 0.44 -6.19 11.90
CA GLN A 15 -0.45 -5.41 12.74
C GLN A 15 -1.87 -5.46 12.19
N HIS A 16 -2.89 -5.45 13.06
CA HIS A 16 -4.28 -5.36 12.60
C HIS A 16 -4.56 -4.11 11.74
N PHE A 17 -3.75 -3.06 11.88
CA PHE A 17 -3.84 -1.85 11.06
C PHE A 17 -3.53 -2.12 9.57
N ASP A 18 -2.75 -3.15 9.29
CA ASP A 18 -2.31 -3.51 7.94
C ASP A 18 -3.48 -3.87 7.00
N LEU A 19 -4.58 -4.39 7.57
CA LEU A 19 -5.82 -4.63 6.84
C LEU A 19 -6.42 -3.33 6.30
N PHE A 20 -6.29 -2.23 7.05
CA PHE A 20 -6.75 -0.92 6.61
C PHE A 20 -5.85 -0.35 5.52
N MET A 21 -4.52 -0.58 5.60
CA MET A 21 -3.59 -0.19 4.53
C MET A 21 -3.97 -0.81 3.19
N ILE A 22 -4.18 -2.14 3.16
CA ILE A 22 -4.64 -2.84 1.94
C ILE A 22 -5.99 -2.30 1.47
N ALA A 23 -6.94 -2.07 2.39
CA ALA A 23 -8.24 -1.50 2.03
C ALA A 23 -8.12 -0.11 1.39
N PHE A 24 -7.20 0.74 1.88
CA PHE A 24 -6.91 2.04 1.27
C PHE A 24 -6.30 1.89 -0.13
N THR A 25 -5.40 0.93 -0.35
CA THR A 25 -4.87 0.64 -1.68
C THR A 25 -5.98 0.25 -2.65
N LEU A 26 -6.95 -0.57 -2.22
CA LEU A 26 -8.13 -0.91 -3.04
C LEU A 26 -8.98 0.33 -3.38
N LEU A 27 -9.15 1.26 -2.43
CA LEU A 27 -9.82 2.54 -2.67
C LEU A 27 -9.07 3.42 -3.67
N LEU A 28 -7.73 3.45 -3.61
CA LEU A 28 -6.90 4.17 -4.59
C LEU A 28 -7.03 3.58 -6.00
N ILE A 29 -7.04 2.25 -6.12
CA ILE A 29 -7.31 1.58 -7.41
C ILE A 29 -8.65 2.03 -7.95
N TRP A 30 -9.71 2.00 -7.13
CA TRP A 30 -11.03 2.46 -7.54
C TRP A 30 -11.05 3.94 -7.92
N ALA A 31 -10.35 4.80 -7.16
CA ALA A 31 -10.26 6.23 -7.44
C ALA A 31 -9.60 6.50 -8.80
N VAL A 32 -8.49 5.82 -9.12
CA VAL A 32 -7.82 5.90 -10.43
C VAL A 32 -8.76 5.44 -11.54
N LEU A 33 -9.41 4.28 -11.39
CA LEU A 33 -10.35 3.75 -12.38
C LEU A 33 -11.53 4.70 -12.63
N ARG A 34 -12.09 5.27 -11.55
CA ARG A 34 -13.17 6.25 -11.62
C ARG A 34 -12.70 7.49 -12.37
N GLN A 35 -11.51 8.00 -12.06
CA GLN A 35 -10.99 9.23 -12.64
C GLN A 35 -10.65 9.10 -14.13
N VAL A 36 -10.18 7.93 -14.58
CA VAL A 36 -9.98 7.63 -16.01
C VAL A 36 -11.31 7.67 -16.80
N LYS A 37 -12.41 7.25 -16.16
CA LYS A 37 -13.76 7.24 -16.75
C LYS A 37 -14.46 8.60 -16.73
N GLN A 38 -14.12 9.49 -15.80
CA GLN A 38 -14.72 10.81 -15.69
C GLN A 38 -14.36 11.72 -16.89
N ARG A 39 -15.31 12.56 -17.31
CA ARG A 39 -15.11 13.63 -18.29
C ARG A 39 -15.78 14.92 -17.79
N PRO A 40 -15.13 16.09 -17.89
CA PRO A 40 -13.76 16.33 -18.35
C PRO A 40 -12.70 15.77 -17.39
N ARG A 41 -11.52 15.40 -17.91
CA ARG A 41 -10.46 14.76 -17.12
C ARG A 41 -9.54 15.80 -16.49
N ASN A 42 -9.35 15.72 -15.18
CA ASN A 42 -8.25 16.43 -14.51
C ASN A 42 -6.98 15.57 -14.56
N LEU A 43 -6.10 15.90 -15.51
CA LEU A 43 -4.85 15.15 -15.76
C LEU A 43 -3.87 15.25 -14.59
N PHE A 44 -3.80 16.39 -13.92
CA PHE A 44 -2.94 16.57 -12.75
C PHE A 44 -3.37 15.63 -11.61
N ALA A 45 -4.66 15.65 -11.29
CA ALA A 45 -5.19 14.79 -10.24
C ALA A 45 -5.11 13.30 -10.63
N LEU A 46 -5.22 12.95 -11.92
CA LEU A 46 -5.04 11.58 -12.38
C LEU A 46 -3.58 11.13 -12.21
N GLY A 47 -2.61 11.98 -12.59
CA GLY A 47 -1.19 11.70 -12.38
C GLY A 47 -0.87 11.53 -10.89
N PHE A 48 -1.38 12.42 -10.03
CA PHE A 48 -1.20 12.31 -8.59
C PHE A 48 -1.80 11.01 -8.03
N ALA A 49 -3.02 10.65 -8.45
CA ALA A 49 -3.67 9.42 -8.02
C ALA A 49 -2.88 8.17 -8.44
N VAL A 50 -2.31 8.15 -9.65
CA VAL A 50 -1.46 7.05 -10.13
C VAL A 50 -0.16 6.95 -9.32
N VAL A 51 0.51 8.08 -9.05
CA VAL A 51 1.74 8.07 -8.22
C VAL A 51 1.46 7.57 -6.82
N SER A 52 0.39 8.07 -6.18
CA SER A 52 -0.04 7.59 -4.86
C SER A 52 -0.35 6.10 -4.86
N LEU A 53 -1.03 5.59 -5.90
CA LEU A 53 -1.30 4.16 -6.03
C LEU A 53 -0.01 3.34 -6.11
N LEU A 54 0.98 3.78 -6.88
CA LEU A 54 2.28 3.09 -6.98
C LEU A 54 3.02 3.05 -5.64
N VAL A 55 3.02 4.17 -4.91
CA VAL A 55 3.65 4.24 -3.58
C VAL A 55 2.96 3.30 -2.59
N PHE A 56 1.63 3.26 -2.58
CA PHE A 56 0.87 2.37 -1.69
C PHE A 56 1.07 0.89 -2.03
N LEU A 57 1.08 0.53 -3.31
CA LEU A 57 1.39 -0.84 -3.73
C LEU A 57 2.80 -1.27 -3.31
N TYR A 58 3.78 -0.37 -3.38
CA TYR A 58 5.13 -0.64 -2.91
C TYR A 58 5.17 -0.80 -1.38
N ALA A 59 4.49 0.08 -0.64
CA ALA A 59 4.39 -0.01 0.81
C ALA A 59 3.74 -1.34 1.25
N ASP A 60 2.64 -1.74 0.58
CA ASP A 60 1.96 -3.02 0.83
C ASP A 60 2.88 -4.21 0.54
N TRP A 61 3.67 -4.14 -0.54
CA TRP A 61 4.64 -5.18 -0.86
C TRP A 61 5.67 -5.35 0.26
N VAL A 62 6.32 -4.25 0.68
CA VAL A 62 7.32 -4.28 1.76
C VAL A 62 6.71 -4.77 3.07
N MET A 63 5.49 -4.30 3.40
CA MET A 63 4.76 -4.69 4.59
C MET A 63 4.47 -6.20 4.61
N VAL A 64 3.93 -6.76 3.53
CA VAL A 64 3.59 -8.19 3.42
C VAL A 64 4.83 -9.09 3.43
N GLN A 65 6.00 -8.62 2.97
CA GLN A 65 7.25 -9.38 3.10
C GLN A 65 7.71 -9.54 4.56
N GLY A 66 7.25 -8.68 5.48
CA GLY A 66 7.56 -8.75 6.91
C GLY A 66 6.52 -9.50 7.75
N TRP A 67 5.41 -9.92 7.15
CA TRP A 67 4.36 -10.69 7.82
C TRP A 67 4.71 -12.16 8.00
#